data_AF-A0A089JUC2-F1
#
_entry.id   AF-A0A089JUC2-F1
#
_cell.length_a   1.000
_cell.length_b   1.000
_cell.length_c   1.000
_cell.angle_alpha   90.00
_cell.angle_beta   90.00
_cell.angle_gamma   90.00
#
_symmetry.space_group_name_H-M   'P 1'
#
loop_
_entity.id
_entity.type
_entity.pdbx_description
1 polymer ?
#
loop_
_entity_poly.entity_id
_entity_poly.type
_entity_poly.pdbx_seq_one_letter_code
_entity_poly.pdbx_strand_id
1 'polypeptide(L)' 'MDKKKQEFVMMVFSGLMLIMLSLITPSNGSEVRIYFKGFMTGGGIIVLALAVSMFLKNKGFKSMK' A
#
# COMPACT_ATOMS: atom_id res chain seq x y z
N MET A 1 -19.79 -0.69 -7.71
CA MET A 1 -18.38 -1.03 -8.05
C MET A 1 -18.17 -2.50 -7.74
N ASP A 2 -17.52 -3.26 -8.63
CA ASP A 2 -17.28 -4.69 -8.40
C ASP A 2 -16.47 -4.91 -7.12
N LYS A 3 -16.80 -5.94 -6.33
CA LYS A 3 -16.13 -6.25 -5.06
C LYS A 3 -14.60 -6.34 -5.21
N LYS A 4 -14.10 -6.92 -6.31
CA LYS A 4 -12.66 -7.01 -6.63
C LYS A 4 -12.00 -5.64 -6.87
N LYS A 5 -12.73 -4.69 -7.47
CA LYS A 5 -12.25 -3.31 -7.67
C LYS A 5 -12.23 -2.56 -6.34
N GLN A 6 -13.21 -2.78 -5.46
CA GLN A 6 -13.20 -2.26 -4.09
C GLN A 6 -12.02 -2.79 -3.28
N GLU A 7 -11.76 -4.10 -3.32
CA GLU A 7 -10.61 -4.73 -2.65
C GLU A 7 -9.28 -4.17 -3.16
N PHE A 8 -9.12 -3.99 -4.48
CA PHE A 8 -7.94 -3.37 -5.06
C PHE A 8 -7.75 -1.92 -4.60
N VAL A 9 -8.80 -1.09 -4.66
CA VAL A 9 -8.74 0.30 -4.21
C VAL A 9 -8.39 0.38 -2.73
N MET A 10 -8.96 -0.49 -1.89
CA MET A 10 -8.63 -0.57 -0.47
C MET A 10 -7.17 -0.95 -0.23
N MET A 11 -6.62 -1.89 -1.00
CA MET A 11 -5.20 -2.26 -0.92
C MET A 11 -4.27 -1.12 -1.38
N VAL A 12 -4.58 -0.46 -2.49
CA VAL A 12 -3.79 0.69 -2.94
C VAL A 12 -3.82 1.80 -1.89
N PHE A 13 -5.01 2.10 -1.36
CA PHE A 13 -5.18 3.12 -0.34
C PHE A 13 -4.41 2.78 0.95
N SER A 14 -4.49 1.55 1.44
CA SER A 14 -3.78 1.15 2.66
C SER A 14 -2.25 1.15 2.47
N GLY A 15 -1.77 0.71 1.31
CA GLY A 15 -0.34 0.78 0.96
C GLY A 15 0.17 2.23 0.93
N LEU A 16 -0.57 3.13 0.29
CA LEU A 16 -0.24 4.56 0.26
C LEU A 16 -0.30 5.20 1.65
N MET A 17 -1.30 4.85 2.47
CA MET A 17 -1.42 5.35 3.83
C MET A 17 -0.22 4.95 4.70
N LEU A 18 0.26 3.72 4.61
CA LEU A 18 1.46 3.28 5.33
C LEU A 18 2.70 4.09 4.93
N ILE A 19 2.88 4.37 3.64
CA ILE A 19 4.00 5.17 3.15
C ILE A 19 3.86 6.63 3.64
N MET A 20 2.66 7.21 3.57
CA MET A 20 2.41 8.57 4.03
C MET A 20 2.64 8.71 5.54
N LEU A 21 2.18 7.75 6.33
CA LEU A 21 2.43 7.69 7.78
C LEU A 21 3.93 7.63 8.08
N SER A 22 4.69 6.87 7.31
CA SER A 22 6.16 6.84 7.41
C SER A 22 6.78 8.21 7.13
N LEU A 23 6.32 8.92 6.10
CA LEU A 23 6.84 10.23 5.73
C LEU A 23 6.59 11.28 6.82
N ILE A 24 5.39 11.31 7.41
CA ILE A 24 5.03 12.29 8.45
C ILE A 24 5.57 11.92 9.84
N THR A 25 5.96 10.67 10.07
CA THR A 25 6.50 10.25 11.36
C THR A 25 7.93 10.78 11.52
N PRO A 26 8.19 11.69 12.49
CA PRO A 26 9.51 12.21 12.75
C PRO A 26 10.41 11.11 13.34
N SER A 27 11.64 11.01 12.82
CA SER A 27 12.64 10.01 13.22
C SER A 27 13.64 10.56 14.25
N ASN A 28 13.26 11.62 14.98
CA ASN A 28 14.15 12.40 15.83
C ASN A 28 14.69 11.52 16.98
N GLY A 29 15.84 10.88 16.77
CA GLY A 29 16.69 10.23 17.78
C GLY A 29 16.23 8.90 18.37
N SER A 30 15.01 8.42 18.09
CA SER A 30 14.52 7.15 18.64
C SER A 30 14.68 6.00 17.64
N GLU A 31 15.54 5.02 17.96
CA GLU A 31 15.74 3.82 17.13
C GLU A 31 14.43 3.08 16.85
N VAL A 32 13.55 2.98 17.85
CA VAL A 32 12.21 2.37 17.70
C VAL A 32 11.40 3.06 16.61
N ARG A 33 11.45 4.40 16.51
CA ARG A 33 10.75 5.13 15.43
C ARG A 33 11.39 4.90 14.07
N ILE A 34 12.72 4.76 14.00
CA ILE A 34 13.41 4.45 12.74
C ILE A 34 12.99 3.07 12.23
N TYR A 35 12.96 2.05 13.11
CA TYR A 35 12.45 0.73 12.78
C TYR A 35 10.98 0.75 12.38
N PHE A 36 10.14 1.44 13.15
CA PHE A 36 8.71 1.58 12.84
C PHE A 36 8.46 2.25 11.49
N LYS A 37 9.25 3.29 11.18
CA LYS A 37 9.22 3.99 9.89
C LYS A 37 9.63 3.07 8.74
N GLY A 38 10.70 2.29 8.92
CA GLY A 38 11.13 1.26 7.97
C GLY A 38 10.07 0.18 7.75
N PHE A 39 9.43 -0.30 8.83
CA PHE A 39 8.35 -1.28 8.76
C PHE A 39 7.14 -0.74 8.00
N MET A 40 6.71 0.50 8.27
CA MET A 40 5.61 1.14 7.54
C MET A 40 5.93 1.31 6.06
N THR A 41 7.13 1.79 5.71
CA THR A 41 7.54 1.91 4.30
C THR A 41 7.60 0.55 3.61
N GLY A 42 8.25 -0.44 4.23
CA GLY A 42 8.36 -1.79 3.67
C GLY A 42 7.00 -2.47 3.51
N GLY A 43 6.15 -2.38 4.54
CA GLY A 43 4.78 -2.88 4.52
C GLY A 43 3.94 -2.21 3.43
N GLY A 44 4.04 -0.90 3.28
CA GLY A 44 3.37 -0.15 2.22
C GLY A 44 3.78 -0.60 0.81
N ILE A 45 5.07 -0.81 0.57
CA ILE A 45 5.58 -1.33 -0.70
C ILE A 45 5.05 -2.74 -0.99
N ILE A 46 5.05 -3.63 -0.01
CA ILE A 46 4.54 -5.00 -0.14
C ILE A 46 3.05 -4.99 -0.51
N VAL A 47 2.25 -4.18 0.20
CA VAL A 47 0.81 -4.05 -0.08
C VAL A 47 0.56 -3.53 -1.49
N LEU A 48 1.33 -2.54 -1.95
CA LEU A 48 1.22 -2.03 -3.32
C LEU A 48 1.64 -3.07 -4.36
N ALA A 49 2.70 -3.86 -4.11
CA ALA A 49 3.09 -4.95 -4.98
C ALA A 49 2.01 -6.03 -5.09
N LEU A 50 1.33 -6.35 -3.98
CA LEU A 50 0.17 -7.25 -3.97
C LEU A 50 -1.02 -6.67 -4.74
N ALA A 51 -1.28 -5.37 -4.61
CA ALA A 51 -2.32 -4.69 -5.39
C ALA A 51 -2.03 -4.77 -6.89
N VAL A 52 -0.78 -4.53 -7.32
CA VAL A 52 -0.34 -4.68 -8.71
C VAL A 52 -0.50 -6.13 -9.18
N SER A 53 -0.10 -7.11 -8.37
CA SER A 53 -0.28 -8.53 -8.68
C SER A 53 -1.76 -8.89 -8.87
N MET A 54 -2.64 -8.40 -7.99
CA MET A 54 -4.09 -8.58 -8.12
C MET A 54 -4.63 -7.93 -9.41
N PHE A 55 -4.14 -6.74 -9.75
CA PHE A 55 -4.52 -6.03 -10.98
C PHE A 55 -4.13 -6.82 -12.23
N LEU A 56 -2.87 -7.26 -12.31
CA LEU A 56 -2.35 -8.05 -13.43
C LEU A 56 -3.06 -9.40 -13.56
N LYS A 57 -3.28 -10.11 -12.44
CA LYS A 57 -3.99 -11.40 -12.41
C LYS A 57 -5.43 -11.27 -12.90
N ASN A 58 -6.08 -10.13 -12.67
CA ASN A 58 -7.44 -9.84 -13.15
C ASN A 58 -7.45 -9.13 -14.53
N LYS A 59 -6.37 -9.24 -15.33
CA LYS A 59 -6.22 -8.61 -16.66
C LYS A 59 -6.56 -7.11 -16.65
N GLY A 60 -6.14 -6.40 -15.60
CA GLY A 60 -6.34 -4.96 -15.43
C GLY A 60 -7.79 -4.52 -15.28
N PHE A 61 -8.68 -5.45 -14.92
CA PHE A 61 -10.14 -5.28 -14.89
C PHE A 61 -10.77 -5.06 -16.27
N LYS A 62 -10.60 -5.99 -17.22
CA LYS A 62 -11.38 -6.05 -18.47
C LYS A 62 -12.91 -6.09 -18.21
N SER A 63 -13.50 -4.91 -17.98
CA SER A 63 -14.27 -4.10 -18.92
C SER A 63 -13.93 -2.64 -18.58
N MET A 64 -13.25 -1.96 -19.50
CA MET A 64 -13.48 -0.54 -19.72
C MET A 64 -14.21 -0.51 -21.08
N LYS A 65 -15.54 -0.72 -21.00
CA LYS A 65 -16.51 -1.15 -22.03
C LYS A 65 -16.58 -2.66 -22.23
#